data_AF-A0AA96Q2I2-F1
#
_entry.id   AF-A0AA96Q2I2-F1
#
_cell.length_a   1.000
_cell.length_b   1.000
_cell.length_c   1.000
_cell.angle_alpha   90.00
_cell.angle_beta   90.00
_cell.angle_gamma   90.00
#
_symmetry.space_group_name_H-M   'P 1'
#
loop_
_entity.id
_entity.type
_entity.pdbx_description
1 polymer ?
#
loop_
_entity_poly.entity_id
_entity_poly.type
_entity_poly.pdbx_seq_one_letter_code
_entity_poly.pdbx_strand_id
1 'polypeptide(L)'
;MNINTITAEDLRRMPDKEGLILQGCGGDLTEWVDGINEMLTKAGILKDGCQFENVAAFQHGELTCLLYPFDDVKLDIGKLALWRLQTHEVYGGTWLSDFVPNYLGGFIETPEALADKPDCPLIGADGNIFNLLGIASRTLLEHGLKEQAKEMSDRVFVSGSYGEALCIIGEYVNITDSEPEHKNSLRQQLKATKPADPVKKQQTSKQQER
;
A
#
# COMPACT_ATOMS: atom_id res chain seq x y z
N MET A 1 12.09 -8.47 24.40
CA MET A 1 12.00 -9.41 23.27
C MET A 1 10.59 -9.97 23.18
N ASN A 2 10.04 -10.02 21.98
CA ASN A 2 8.68 -10.44 21.66
C ASN A 2 8.71 -11.33 20.41
N ILE A 3 8.02 -12.46 20.48
CA ILE A 3 7.89 -13.41 19.37
C ILE A 3 6.42 -13.45 18.97
N ASN A 4 6.12 -12.89 17.80
CA ASN A 4 4.77 -12.84 17.27
C ASN A 4 4.51 -14.06 16.39
N THR A 5 3.39 -14.75 16.56
CA THR A 5 2.98 -15.80 15.63
C THR A 5 2.28 -15.18 14.42
N ILE A 6 2.76 -15.49 13.22
CA ILE A 6 2.16 -15.11 11.94
C ILE A 6 1.95 -16.35 11.06
N THR A 7 1.22 -16.20 9.98
CA THR A 7 1.09 -17.25 8.95
C THR A 7 2.11 -17.04 7.83
N ALA A 8 2.41 -18.11 7.08
CA ALA A 8 3.22 -17.96 5.86
C ALA A 8 2.58 -17.00 4.84
N GLU A 9 1.25 -16.95 4.78
CA GLU A 9 0.55 -16.04 3.87
C GLU A 9 0.75 -14.56 4.25
N ASP A 10 0.91 -14.26 5.55
CA ASP A 10 1.19 -12.90 6.01
C ASP A 10 2.53 -12.37 5.46
N LEU A 11 3.52 -13.26 5.24
CA LEU A 11 4.80 -12.88 4.64
C LEU A 11 4.64 -12.34 3.22
N ARG A 12 3.67 -12.87 2.48
CA ARG A 12 3.39 -12.42 1.11
C ARG A 12 2.83 -11.01 1.08
N ARG A 13 2.37 -10.47 2.21
CA ARG A 13 1.84 -9.09 2.35
C ARG A 13 2.88 -8.10 2.86
N MET A 14 4.17 -8.46 2.81
CA MET A 14 5.27 -7.62 3.26
C MET A 14 6.27 -7.31 2.13
N PRO A 15 5.83 -6.81 0.95
CA PRO A 15 6.71 -6.61 -0.20
C PRO A 15 7.81 -5.57 0.06
N ASP A 16 7.56 -4.59 0.92
CA ASP A 16 8.51 -3.52 1.26
C ASP A 16 9.40 -3.85 2.46
N LYS A 17 9.32 -5.07 3.00
CA LYS A 17 10.10 -5.51 4.15
C LYS A 17 11.20 -6.47 3.75
N GLU A 18 12.22 -6.50 4.58
CA GLU A 18 13.32 -7.46 4.45
C GLU A 18 13.66 -8.07 5.81
N GLY A 19 14.18 -9.29 5.78
CA GLY A 19 14.57 -9.99 6.98
C GLY A 19 15.33 -11.28 6.71
N LEU A 20 15.90 -11.83 7.76
CA LEU A 20 16.50 -13.15 7.74
C LEU A 20 15.46 -14.17 8.19
N ILE A 21 15.21 -15.18 7.38
CA ILE A 21 14.38 -16.34 7.74
C ILE A 21 15.29 -17.51 8.07
N LEU A 22 15.10 -18.09 9.24
CA LEU A 22 15.68 -19.36 9.65
C LEU A 22 14.59 -20.44 9.71
N GLN A 23 14.94 -21.66 9.31
CA GLN A 23 14.01 -22.78 9.19
C GLN A 23 14.40 -23.89 10.17
N GLY A 24 13.42 -24.67 10.63
CA GLY A 24 13.66 -25.78 11.55
C GLY A 24 13.92 -25.34 12.99
N CYS A 25 13.37 -24.20 13.40
CA CYS A 25 13.48 -23.66 14.76
C CYS A 25 12.56 -24.41 15.74
N GLY A 26 12.90 -25.66 16.05
CA GLY A 26 12.20 -26.47 17.06
C GLY A 26 12.61 -26.12 18.49
N GLY A 27 11.83 -26.58 19.48
CA GLY A 27 12.11 -26.30 20.90
C GLY A 27 11.65 -24.91 21.34
N ASP A 28 12.36 -24.31 22.30
CA ASP A 28 12.03 -22.97 22.80
C ASP A 28 12.51 -21.89 21.83
N LEU A 29 11.57 -21.13 21.27
CA LEU A 29 11.86 -20.07 20.31
C LEU A 29 12.63 -18.91 20.97
N THR A 30 12.52 -18.73 22.28
CA THR A 30 13.24 -17.69 23.02
C THR A 30 14.74 -17.96 22.99
N GLU A 31 15.12 -19.22 23.24
CA GLU A 31 16.52 -19.66 23.17
C GLU A 31 17.11 -19.49 21.77
N TRP A 32 16.30 -19.68 20.72
CA TRP A 32 16.72 -19.40 19.34
C TRP A 32 17.05 -17.92 19.15
N VAL A 33 16.14 -17.03 19.52
CA VAL A 33 16.35 -15.59 19.30
C VAL A 33 17.53 -15.08 20.13
N ASP A 34 17.64 -15.50 21.39
CA ASP A 34 18.75 -15.15 22.26
C ASP A 34 20.09 -15.66 21.69
N GLY A 35 20.14 -16.92 21.27
CA GLY A 35 21.33 -17.53 20.68
C GLY A 35 21.76 -16.86 19.38
N ILE A 36 20.82 -16.54 18.48
CA ILE A 36 21.11 -15.83 17.24
C ILE A 36 21.59 -14.40 17.53
N ASN A 37 20.95 -13.68 18.44
CA ASN A 37 21.42 -12.35 18.87
C ASN A 37 22.85 -12.41 19.42
N GLU A 38 23.16 -13.38 20.27
CA GLU A 38 24.51 -13.57 20.81
C GLU A 38 25.55 -13.85 19.71
N MET A 39 25.24 -14.78 18.80
CA MET A 39 26.11 -15.16 17.70
C MET A 39 26.39 -13.99 16.75
N LEU A 40 25.36 -13.26 16.35
CA LEU A 40 25.50 -12.10 15.45
C LEU A 40 26.20 -10.93 16.13
N THR A 41 26.02 -10.74 17.44
CA THR A 41 26.77 -9.75 18.22
C THR A 41 28.26 -10.11 18.27
N LYS A 42 28.59 -11.36 18.58
CA LYS A 42 29.99 -11.84 18.60
C LYS A 42 30.68 -11.74 17.24
N ALA A 43 29.95 -11.95 16.15
CA ALA A 43 30.44 -11.77 14.79
C ALA A 43 30.61 -10.28 14.39
N GLY A 44 30.17 -9.34 15.24
CA GLY A 44 30.16 -7.91 14.93
C GLY A 44 29.27 -7.59 13.73
N ILE A 45 28.15 -8.32 13.60
CA ILE A 45 27.10 -8.12 12.60
C ILE A 45 26.04 -7.16 13.15
N LEU A 46 25.61 -7.38 14.40
CA LEU A 46 24.78 -6.43 15.13
C LEU A 46 25.65 -5.26 15.60
N LYS A 47 25.22 -4.04 15.28
CA LYS A 47 25.95 -2.80 15.61
C LYS A 47 25.31 -2.10 16.80
N ASP A 48 26.08 -1.27 17.48
CA ASP A 48 25.62 -0.39 18.57
C ASP A 48 24.86 -1.10 19.71
N GLY A 49 25.08 -2.41 19.88
CA GLY A 49 24.34 -3.22 20.87
C GLY A 49 22.88 -3.48 20.50
N CYS A 50 22.46 -3.20 19.27
CA CYS A 50 21.13 -3.55 18.78
C CYS A 50 20.92 -5.07 18.81
N GLN A 51 19.67 -5.48 19.04
CA GLN A 51 19.24 -6.87 19.01
C GLN A 51 17.92 -7.00 18.26
N PHE A 52 17.64 -8.19 17.76
CA PHE A 52 16.31 -8.52 17.27
C PHE A 52 15.36 -8.68 18.45
N GLU A 53 14.49 -7.69 18.64
CA GLU A 53 13.49 -7.72 19.70
C GLU A 53 12.11 -8.15 19.22
N ASN A 54 11.79 -7.95 17.93
CA ASN A 54 10.48 -8.23 17.33
C ASN A 54 10.62 -9.30 16.26
N VAL A 55 10.64 -10.57 16.67
CA VAL A 55 10.78 -11.73 15.78
C VAL A 55 9.41 -12.30 15.47
N ALA A 56 9.20 -12.82 14.27
CA ALA A 56 7.96 -13.50 13.91
C ALA A 56 8.18 -15.01 13.71
N ALA A 57 7.30 -15.82 14.28
CA ALA A 57 7.28 -17.27 14.12
C ALA A 57 6.16 -17.69 13.19
N PHE A 58 6.44 -18.59 12.26
CA PHE A 58 5.44 -19.13 11.32
C PHE A 58 5.74 -20.58 10.97
N GLN A 59 4.76 -21.26 10.37
CA GLN A 59 4.90 -22.63 9.90
C GLN A 59 5.09 -22.65 8.38
N HIS A 60 6.06 -23.44 7.91
CA HIS A 60 6.26 -23.75 6.49
C HIS A 60 6.36 -25.27 6.31
N GLY A 61 5.28 -25.88 5.84
CA GLY A 61 5.13 -27.33 5.88
C GLY A 61 5.13 -27.83 7.33
N GLU A 62 6.05 -28.74 7.67
CA GLU A 62 6.23 -29.27 9.02
C GLU A 62 7.30 -28.52 9.83
N LEU A 63 7.91 -27.47 9.26
CA LEU A 63 8.99 -26.72 9.88
C LEU A 63 8.49 -25.44 10.53
N THR A 64 8.80 -25.29 11.82
CA THR A 64 8.74 -24.00 12.51
C THR A 64 9.87 -23.11 11.98
N CYS A 65 9.52 -21.90 11.56
CA CYS A 65 10.44 -20.92 11.00
C CYS A 65 10.39 -19.62 11.81
N LEU A 66 11.50 -18.90 11.84
CA LEU A 66 11.63 -17.59 12.48
C LEU A 66 12.07 -16.55 11.45
N LEU A 67 11.32 -15.46 11.34
CA LEU A 67 11.67 -14.25 10.61
C LEU A 67 12.24 -13.23 11.59
N TYR A 68 13.46 -12.76 11.30
CA TYR A 68 14.16 -11.68 11.97
C TYR A 68 14.12 -10.42 11.07
N PRO A 69 13.18 -9.48 11.30
CA PRO A 69 13.00 -8.29 10.46
C PRO A 69 14.13 -7.27 10.66
N PHE A 70 14.48 -6.53 9.61
CA PHE A 70 15.57 -5.54 9.67
C PHE A 70 15.14 -4.12 10.07
N ASP A 71 13.83 -3.83 10.15
CA ASP A 71 13.28 -2.48 10.30
C ASP A 71 13.92 -1.66 11.44
N ASP A 72 14.14 -2.29 12.59
CA ASP A 72 14.58 -1.61 13.83
C ASP A 72 16.02 -1.99 14.25
N VAL A 73 16.80 -2.61 13.35
CA VAL A 73 18.10 -3.21 13.72
C VAL A 73 19.24 -2.68 12.87
N LYS A 74 20.28 -2.16 13.52
CA LYS A 74 21.51 -1.74 12.84
C LYS A 74 22.40 -2.95 12.54
N LEU A 75 22.53 -3.25 11.26
CA LEU A 75 23.24 -4.43 10.78
C LEU A 75 24.45 -4.10 9.90
N ASP A 76 25.45 -4.97 9.92
CA ASP A 76 26.40 -5.12 8.83
C ASP A 76 25.84 -6.12 7.80
N ILE A 77 25.14 -5.61 6.79
CA ILE A 77 24.48 -6.44 5.77
C ILE A 77 25.49 -7.31 5.01
N GLY A 78 26.69 -6.81 4.74
CA GLY A 78 27.73 -7.57 4.03
C GLY A 78 28.20 -8.77 4.84
N LYS A 79 28.48 -8.58 6.13
CA LYS A 79 28.82 -9.70 7.03
C LYS A 79 27.65 -10.64 7.26
N LEU A 80 26.43 -10.13 7.40
CA LEU A 80 25.24 -10.96 7.56
C LEU A 80 25.02 -11.86 6.35
N ALA A 81 25.24 -11.35 5.14
CA ALA A 81 25.15 -12.14 3.92
C ALA A 81 26.17 -13.28 3.89
N LEU A 82 27.42 -13.01 4.29
CA LEU A 82 28.45 -14.05 4.41
C LEU A 82 28.10 -15.08 5.49
N TRP A 83 27.65 -14.62 6.66
CA TRP A 83 27.21 -15.49 7.75
C TRP A 83 26.07 -16.41 7.30
N ARG A 84 25.04 -15.85 6.65
CA ARG A 84 23.90 -16.62 6.10
C ARG A 84 24.37 -17.74 5.17
N LEU A 85 25.32 -17.44 4.27
CA LEU A 85 25.88 -18.45 3.36
C LEU A 85 26.67 -19.53 4.10
N GLN A 86 27.47 -19.15 5.11
CA GLN A 86 28.26 -20.08 5.91
C GLN A 86 27.40 -21.01 6.77
N THR A 87 26.28 -20.51 7.29
CA THR A 87 25.40 -21.26 8.20
C THR A 87 24.18 -21.85 7.51
N HIS A 88 24.08 -21.77 6.19
CA HIS A 88 22.89 -22.17 5.43
C HIS A 88 22.53 -23.65 5.66
N GLU A 89 23.51 -24.56 5.67
CA GLU A 89 23.25 -25.99 5.89
C GLU A 89 22.73 -26.29 7.31
N VAL A 90 23.01 -25.43 8.29
CA VAL A 90 22.63 -25.63 9.68
C VAL A 90 21.26 -25.03 9.98
N TYR A 91 21.00 -23.82 9.47
CA TYR A 91 19.79 -23.06 9.84
C TYR A 91 18.81 -22.84 8.69
N GLY A 92 19.11 -23.29 7.47
CA GLY A 92 18.27 -23.05 6.30
C GLY A 92 18.04 -21.56 5.99
N GLY A 93 19.05 -20.73 6.28
CA GLY A 93 18.96 -19.28 6.26
C GLY A 93 18.71 -18.67 4.88
N THR A 94 17.60 -17.95 4.73
CA THR A 94 17.20 -17.28 3.48
C THR A 94 16.78 -15.83 3.74
N TRP A 95 16.82 -14.99 2.71
CA TRP A 95 16.21 -13.67 2.79
C TRP A 95 14.70 -13.76 2.63
N LEU A 96 13.95 -12.85 3.24
CA LEU A 96 12.50 -12.77 3.04
C LEU A 96 12.17 -12.57 1.56
N SER A 97 12.92 -11.69 0.89
CA SER A 97 12.80 -11.42 -0.55
C SER A 97 13.11 -12.63 -1.45
N ASP A 98 13.91 -13.59 -0.98
CA ASP A 98 14.13 -14.85 -1.69
C ASP A 98 13.06 -15.89 -1.31
N PHE A 99 12.70 -15.96 -0.04
CA PHE A 99 11.83 -17.00 0.48
C PHE A 99 10.41 -16.92 -0.11
N VAL A 100 9.84 -15.71 -0.13
CA VAL A 100 8.46 -15.50 -0.57
C VAL A 100 8.27 -15.86 -2.05
N PRO A 101 9.09 -15.39 -3.01
CA PRO A 101 8.96 -15.79 -4.40
C PRO A 101 9.25 -17.27 -4.64
N ASN A 102 10.24 -17.83 -3.96
CA ASN A 102 10.68 -19.21 -4.23
C ASN A 102 9.76 -20.27 -3.60
N TYR A 103 9.11 -19.99 -2.47
CA TYR A 103 8.35 -20.99 -1.72
C TYR A 103 6.86 -20.67 -1.61
N LEU A 104 6.47 -19.39 -1.65
CA LEU A 104 5.09 -18.96 -1.37
C LEU A 104 4.36 -18.43 -2.62
N GLY A 105 4.99 -18.49 -3.79
CA GLY A 105 4.38 -18.05 -5.04
C GLY A 105 4.35 -16.53 -5.20
N GLY A 106 5.35 -15.83 -4.65
CA GLY A 106 5.51 -14.38 -4.80
C GLY A 106 4.81 -13.57 -3.74
N PHE A 107 5.24 -12.31 -3.62
CA PHE A 107 4.52 -11.33 -2.83
C PHE A 107 3.16 -11.09 -3.47
N ILE A 108 2.14 -11.04 -2.62
CA ILE A 108 0.90 -10.42 -3.02
C ILE A 108 1.26 -8.95 -3.11
N GLU A 109 1.05 -8.36 -4.28
CA GLU A 109 0.86 -6.92 -4.36
C GLU A 109 -0.32 -6.63 -3.44
N THR A 110 -0.06 -6.33 -2.16
CA THR A 110 -0.92 -5.42 -1.42
C THR A 110 -1.06 -4.27 -2.40
N PRO A 111 -2.27 -3.96 -2.89
CA PRO A 111 -2.45 -2.77 -3.68
C PRO A 111 -1.77 -1.70 -2.85
N GLU A 112 -0.63 -1.20 -3.32
CA GLU A 112 0.01 -0.02 -2.76
C GLU A 112 -1.16 0.88 -2.43
N ALA A 113 -1.27 1.40 -1.21
CA ALA A 113 -2.33 2.35 -0.90
C ALA A 113 -2.31 3.35 -2.06
N LEU A 114 -3.31 3.25 -2.96
CA LEU A 114 -3.09 3.62 -4.37
C LEU A 114 -2.43 4.98 -4.37
N ALA A 115 -1.20 5.08 -4.87
CA ALA A 115 -0.49 6.35 -4.79
C ALA A 115 -1.31 7.47 -5.46
N ASP A 116 -2.27 7.08 -6.32
CA ASP A 116 -3.34 7.90 -6.88
C ASP A 116 -4.75 7.42 -6.48
N LYS A 117 -5.06 7.22 -5.18
CA LYS A 117 -6.45 7.07 -4.72
C LYS A 117 -7.23 8.31 -5.16
N PRO A 118 -8.34 8.17 -5.91
CA PRO A 118 -9.11 9.32 -6.29
C PRO A 118 -9.81 9.91 -5.07
N ASP A 119 -9.91 11.23 -5.04
CA ASP A 119 -10.65 11.96 -4.02
C ASP A 119 -12.14 11.65 -4.15
N CYS A 120 -12.72 11.16 -3.06
CA CYS A 120 -14.08 10.68 -3.01
C CYS A 120 -14.86 11.46 -1.94
N PRO A 121 -15.87 12.26 -2.36
CA PRO A 121 -16.62 13.12 -1.47
C PRO A 121 -17.62 12.31 -0.65
N LEU A 122 -17.15 11.65 0.41
CA LEU A 122 -17.98 10.85 1.31
C LEU A 122 -18.35 11.62 2.57
N ILE A 123 -17.64 12.69 2.92
CA ILE A 123 -17.98 13.50 4.10
C ILE A 123 -19.22 14.34 3.78
N GLY A 124 -20.21 14.28 4.69
CA GLY A 124 -21.52 14.93 4.52
C GLY A 124 -22.52 14.13 3.67
N ALA A 125 -22.12 12.99 3.11
CA ALA A 125 -23.04 12.07 2.43
C ALA A 125 -23.91 11.28 3.43
N ASP A 126 -25.00 10.69 2.93
CA ASP A 126 -25.79 9.73 3.69
C ASP A 126 -24.89 8.54 4.08
N GLY A 127 -24.81 8.29 5.40
CA GLY A 127 -23.98 7.25 6.01
C GLY A 127 -24.48 5.82 5.77
N ASN A 128 -25.52 5.60 4.96
CA ASN A 128 -25.86 4.27 4.51
C ASN A 128 -24.71 3.67 3.68
N ILE A 129 -24.24 2.47 4.06
CA ILE A 129 -23.07 1.84 3.42
C ILE A 129 -23.25 1.62 1.91
N PHE A 130 -24.46 1.31 1.45
CA PHE A 130 -24.72 1.12 0.02
C PHE A 130 -24.68 2.45 -0.74
N ASN A 131 -25.06 3.56 -0.10
CA ASN A 131 -24.90 4.89 -0.66
C ASN A 131 -23.41 5.26 -0.77
N LEU A 132 -22.64 5.05 0.30
CA LEU A 132 -21.20 5.31 0.32
C LEU A 132 -20.45 4.45 -0.71
N LEU A 133 -20.78 3.16 -0.78
CA LEU A 133 -20.27 2.25 -1.80
C LEU A 133 -20.61 2.74 -3.20
N GLY A 134 -21.84 3.20 -3.43
CA GLY A 134 -22.26 3.74 -4.72
C GLY A 134 -21.55 5.03 -5.12
N ILE A 135 -21.13 5.86 -4.17
CA ILE A 135 -20.30 7.05 -4.44
C ILE A 135 -18.87 6.60 -4.75
N ALA A 136 -18.24 5.80 -3.90
CA ALA A 136 -16.88 5.31 -4.10
C ALA A 136 -16.71 4.53 -5.42
N SER A 137 -17.64 3.64 -5.76
CA SER A 137 -17.61 2.90 -7.03
C SER A 137 -17.71 3.83 -8.24
N ARG A 138 -18.50 4.91 -8.17
CA ARG A 138 -18.55 5.91 -9.26
C ARG A 138 -17.25 6.67 -9.38
N THR A 139 -16.68 7.12 -8.27
CA THR A 139 -15.39 7.81 -8.24
C THR A 139 -14.28 6.98 -8.89
N LEU A 140 -14.19 5.69 -8.56
CA LEU A 140 -13.22 4.77 -9.17
C LEU A 140 -13.46 4.59 -10.67
N LEU A 141 -14.72 4.45 -11.11
CA LEU A 141 -15.07 4.31 -12.53
C LEU A 141 -14.73 5.56 -13.35
N GLU A 142 -14.92 6.76 -12.79
CA GLU A 142 -14.56 8.03 -13.44
C GLU A 142 -13.05 8.18 -13.67
N HIS A 143 -12.24 7.55 -12.82
CA HIS A 143 -10.79 7.51 -12.92
C HIS A 143 -10.26 6.29 -13.69
N GLY A 144 -11.14 5.51 -14.32
CA GLY A 144 -10.77 4.34 -15.12
C GLY A 144 -10.43 3.08 -14.31
N LEU A 145 -10.61 3.11 -12.98
CA LEU A 145 -10.29 2.03 -12.04
C LEU A 145 -11.44 1.01 -11.93
N LYS A 146 -11.87 0.47 -13.08
CA LYS A 146 -13.06 -0.40 -13.17
C LYS A 146 -12.92 -1.71 -12.39
N GLU A 147 -11.74 -2.32 -12.42
CA GLU A 147 -11.48 -3.58 -11.72
C GLU A 147 -11.53 -3.39 -10.21
N GLN A 148 -10.93 -2.30 -9.71
CA GLN A 148 -10.96 -1.93 -8.29
C GLN A 148 -12.38 -1.62 -7.80
N ALA A 149 -13.19 -0.92 -8.60
CA ALA A 149 -14.60 -0.67 -8.24
C ALA A 149 -15.38 -1.98 -8.05
N LYS A 150 -15.11 -2.98 -8.90
CA LYS A 150 -15.74 -4.30 -8.80
C LYS A 150 -15.26 -5.05 -7.56
N GLU A 151 -13.95 -5.13 -7.36
CA GLU A 151 -13.33 -5.80 -6.23
C GLU A 151 -13.77 -5.19 -4.88
N MET A 152 -13.73 -3.86 -4.76
CA MET A 152 -14.23 -3.12 -3.59
C MET A 152 -15.68 -3.48 -3.29
N SER A 153 -16.53 -3.50 -4.32
CA SER A 153 -17.95 -3.86 -4.16
C SER A 153 -18.10 -5.29 -3.66
N ASP A 154 -17.42 -6.25 -4.28
CA ASP A 154 -17.47 -7.66 -3.89
C ASP A 154 -17.03 -7.84 -2.43
N ARG A 155 -15.95 -7.16 -2.00
CA ARG A 155 -15.46 -7.18 -0.61
C ARG A 155 -16.46 -6.56 0.37
N VAL A 156 -17.07 -5.43 0.03
CA VAL A 156 -18.10 -4.79 0.87
C VAL A 156 -19.35 -5.67 1.02
N PHE A 157 -19.78 -6.37 -0.04
CA PHE A 157 -20.93 -7.28 0.04
C PHE A 157 -20.69 -8.51 0.93
N VAL A 158 -19.43 -8.91 1.10
CA VAL A 158 -19.02 -10.03 1.97
C VAL A 158 -18.73 -9.55 3.40
N SER A 159 -18.58 -8.24 3.63
CA SER A 159 -18.30 -7.69 4.95
C SER A 159 -19.41 -7.98 5.96
N GLY A 160 -19.03 -8.30 7.19
CA GLY A 160 -19.95 -8.68 8.27
C GLY A 160 -20.43 -7.49 9.10
N SER A 161 -19.84 -6.30 8.90
CA SER A 161 -20.17 -5.12 9.70
C SER A 161 -19.99 -3.82 8.93
N TYR A 162 -20.71 -2.78 9.38
CA TYR A 162 -20.59 -1.44 8.82
C TYR A 162 -19.15 -0.87 8.94
N GLY A 163 -18.47 -1.12 10.06
CA GLY A 163 -17.10 -0.66 10.28
C GLY A 163 -16.11 -1.32 9.33
N GLU A 164 -16.24 -2.63 9.12
CA GLU A 164 -15.43 -3.38 8.16
C GLU A 164 -15.66 -2.88 6.73
N ALA A 165 -16.92 -2.66 6.35
CA ALA A 165 -17.27 -2.10 5.05
C ALA A 165 -16.67 -0.70 4.82
N LEU A 166 -16.68 0.17 5.84
CA LEU A 166 -16.04 1.48 5.78
C LEU A 166 -14.51 1.38 5.62
N CYS A 167 -13.87 0.48 6.37
CA CYS A 167 -12.44 0.24 6.23
C CYS A 167 -12.10 -0.19 4.81
N ILE A 168 -12.87 -1.13 4.24
CA ILE A 168 -12.70 -1.59 2.86
C ILE A 168 -12.82 -0.41 1.88
N ILE A 169 -13.84 0.44 2.00
CA ILE A 169 -13.97 1.62 1.11
C ILE A 169 -12.75 2.55 1.22
N GLY A 170 -12.25 2.81 2.43
CA GLY A 170 -11.06 3.64 2.67
C GLY A 170 -9.76 3.06 2.11
N GLU A 171 -9.71 1.77 1.80
CA GLU A 171 -8.57 1.17 1.11
C GLU A 171 -8.47 1.61 -0.35
N TYR A 172 -9.58 1.97 -1.01
CA TYR A 172 -9.61 2.29 -2.46
C TYR A 172 -9.73 3.79 -2.78
N VAL A 173 -10.26 4.61 -1.88
CA VAL A 173 -10.49 6.04 -2.14
C VAL A 173 -9.97 6.94 -1.00
N ASN A 174 -9.61 8.17 -1.33
CA ASN A 174 -9.33 9.20 -0.33
C ASN A 174 -10.65 9.85 0.10
N ILE A 175 -10.96 9.78 1.39
CA ILE A 175 -12.20 10.36 1.93
C ILE A 175 -12.04 11.87 2.01
N THR A 176 -12.81 12.59 1.21
CA THR A 176 -12.79 14.05 1.16
C THR A 176 -14.17 14.66 1.41
N ASP A 177 -14.19 15.96 1.65
CA ASP A 177 -15.39 16.79 1.64
C ASP A 177 -15.82 17.07 0.20
N SER A 178 -17.10 17.36 0.01
CA SER A 178 -17.65 17.83 -1.28
C SER A 178 -17.30 19.30 -1.55
N GLU A 179 -16.01 19.65 -1.53
CA GLU A 179 -15.56 20.94 -2.08
C GLU A 179 -15.45 20.82 -3.61
N PRO A 180 -16.15 21.67 -4.39
CA PRO A 180 -16.12 21.57 -5.84
C PRO A 180 -14.85 22.23 -6.40
N GLU A 181 -13.92 21.44 -6.93
CA GLU A 181 -13.02 21.96 -7.96
C GLU A 181 -13.86 22.39 -9.17
N HIS A 182 -14.02 23.70 -9.31
CA HIS A 182 -14.82 24.34 -10.35
C HIS A 182 -14.23 24.09 -11.75
N LYS A 183 -14.50 22.93 -12.35
CA LYS A 183 -14.39 22.76 -13.80
C LYS A 183 -15.59 23.45 -14.44
N ASN A 184 -15.43 24.76 -14.71
CA ASN A 184 -16.41 25.57 -15.43
C ASN A 184 -16.88 24.83 -16.69
N SER A 185 -18.17 24.53 -16.75
CA SER A 185 -18.78 23.89 -17.91
C SER A 185 -18.59 24.76 -19.17
N LEU A 186 -18.28 24.15 -20.31
CA LEU A 186 -18.26 24.79 -21.64
C LEU A 186 -19.50 25.66 -21.92
N ARG A 187 -20.65 25.33 -21.30
CA ARG A 187 -21.90 26.10 -21.38
C ARG A 187 -21.83 27.48 -20.72
N GLN A 188 -21.03 27.66 -19.67
CA GLN A 188 -20.75 28.96 -19.06
C GLN A 188 -19.74 29.76 -19.89
N GLN A 189 -18.75 29.09 -20.51
CA GLN A 189 -17.79 29.74 -21.40
C GLN A 189 -18.45 30.31 -22.67
N LEU A 190 -19.42 29.60 -23.25
CA LEU A 190 -20.18 30.07 -24.41
C LEU A 190 -21.15 31.23 -24.10
N LYS A 191 -21.51 31.45 -22.82
CA LYS A 191 -22.31 32.63 -22.41
C LYS A 191 -21.46 33.88 -22.24
N ALA A 192 -20.14 33.75 -22.01
CA ALA A 192 -19.21 34.87 -21.88
C ALA A 192 -18.79 35.46 -23.24
N THR A 193 -18.90 34.69 -24.33
CA THR A 193 -18.66 35.13 -25.70
C THR A 193 -19.97 35.52 -26.40
N LYS A 194 -20.63 36.56 -25.92
CA LYS A 194 -21.54 37.35 -26.79
C LYS A 194 -20.70 38.39 -27.55
N PRO A 195 -20.79 38.49 -28.88
CA PRO A 195 -20.12 39.56 -29.61
C PRO A 195 -20.70 40.92 -29.22
N ALA A 196 -19.84 41.91 -29.02
CA ALA A 196 -20.27 43.29 -28.91
C ALA A 196 -20.99 43.71 -30.20
N ASP A 197 -22.17 44.31 -30.06
CA ASP A 197 -22.95 44.84 -31.18
C ASP A 197 -22.17 45.89 -32.00
N PRO A 198 -22.43 46.00 -33.31
CA PRO A 198 -21.60 46.75 -34.23
C PRO A 198 -21.75 48.26 -34.03
N VAL A 199 -20.60 48.93 -33.96
CA VAL A 199 -20.45 50.38 -33.94
C VAL A 199 -21.29 51.03 -35.04
N LYS A 200 -22.14 51.99 -34.63
CA LYS A 200 -22.99 52.81 -35.51
C LYS A 200 -22.19 53.46 -36.63
N LYS A 201 -22.71 53.29 -37.85
CA LYS A 201 -22.36 53.98 -39.10
C LYS A 201 -22.16 55.49 -38.89
N GLN A 202 -21.01 56.02 -39.31
CA GLN A 202 -20.91 57.40 -39.80
C GLN A 202 -21.09 57.38 -41.32
N GLN A 203 -22.02 58.21 -41.80
CA GLN A 203 -22.44 58.34 -43.19
C GLN A 203 -21.34 58.98 -44.05
N THR A 204 -20.91 58.21 -45.05
CA THR A 204 -20.67 58.56 -46.47
C THR A 204 -20.05 59.90 -46.84
N SER A 205 -18.85 59.75 -47.41
CA SER A 205 -18.16 60.56 -48.40
C SER A 205 -19.03 61.13 -49.53
N LYS A 206 -18.64 62.30 -50.03
CA LYS A 206 -18.44 62.59 -51.47
C LYS A 206 -17.73 63.93 -51.67
N GLN A 207 -16.47 63.85 -52.09
CA GLN A 207 -15.77 64.92 -52.81
C GLN A 207 -15.50 64.35 -54.21
N GLN A 208 -16.01 64.99 -55.25
CA GLN A 208 -15.48 64.85 -56.61
C GLN A 208 -15.73 66.14 -57.41
N GLU A 209 -14.61 66.75 -57.82
CA GLU A 209 -14.32 67.60 -58.99
C GLU A 209 -15.47 68.37 -59.69
N ARG A 210 -15.43 69.71 -59.64
CA ARG A 210 -14.82 70.59 -60.66
C ARG A 210 -14.80 72.04 -60.20
#